data_AF-A0A927NDG9-F1
#
_entry.id   AF-A0A927NDG9-F1
#
_cell.length_a   1.000
_cell.length_b   1.000
_cell.length_c   1.000
_cell.angle_alpha   90.00
_cell.angle_beta   90.00
_cell.angle_gamma   90.00
#
_symmetry.space_group_name_H-M   'P 1'
#
loop_
_entity.id
_entity.type
_entity.pdbx_description
1 polymer ?
#
loop_
_entity_poly.entity_id
_entity_poly.type
_entity_poly.pdbx_seq_one_letter_code
_entity_poly.pdbx_strand_id
1 'polypeptide(L)'
;MFNFLLSNANVDTAGELANLFSDMIKKILGPVLIVVGAAAACYLIYLGVMYAKAEDANKRKEVQGRLIACVIGFVIIMVGIIVCYAIPWANLFNSWAKDDAATNKIFINMLPFRR
;
A
#
# COMPACT_ATOMS: atom_id res chain seq x y z
N MET A 1 -25.93 6.80 -29.06
CA MET A 1 -24.56 6.79 -29.61
C MET A 1 -23.62 7.72 -28.84
N PHE A 2 -24.01 8.98 -28.58
CA PHE A 2 -23.19 9.96 -27.85
C PHE A 2 -22.74 9.54 -26.43
N ASN A 3 -23.64 8.96 -25.61
CA ASN A 3 -23.30 8.48 -24.25
C ASN A 3 -22.35 7.28 -24.21
N PHE A 4 -22.31 6.46 -25.27
CA PHE A 4 -21.36 5.35 -25.36
C PHE A 4 -19.93 5.86 -25.57
N LEU A 5 -19.78 6.96 -26.31
CA LEU A 5 -18.49 7.62 -26.54
C LEU A 5 -17.98 8.32 -25.27
N LEU A 6 -18.86 8.96 -24.49
CA LEU A 6 -18.49 9.51 -23.19
C LEU A 6 -18.08 8.42 -22.18
N SER A 7 -18.71 7.25 -22.22
CA SER A 7 -18.33 6.13 -21.36
C SER A 7 -16.98 5.50 -21.74
N ASN A 8 -16.62 5.42 -23.02
CA ASN A 8 -15.31 4.91 -23.43
C ASN A 8 -14.20 5.92 -23.14
N ALA A 9 -14.40 7.21 -23.46
CA ALA A 9 -13.44 8.26 -23.15
C ALA A 9 -13.14 8.38 -21.64
N ASN A 10 -14.13 8.12 -20.78
CA ASN A 10 -13.95 8.10 -19.32
C ASN A 10 -13.19 6.87 -18.81
N VAL A 11 -13.36 5.70 -19.46
CA VAL A 11 -12.64 4.46 -19.07
C VAL A 11 -11.18 4.53 -19.51
N ASP A 12 -10.90 5.17 -20.66
CA ASP A 12 -9.53 5.38 -21.13
C ASP A 12 -8.77 6.38 -20.22
N THR A 13 -9.40 7.47 -19.81
CA THR A 13 -8.80 8.43 -18.86
C THR A 13 -8.66 7.87 -17.44
N ALA A 14 -9.62 7.07 -16.96
CA ALA A 14 -9.51 6.39 -15.67
C ALA A 14 -8.35 5.36 -15.64
N GLY A 15 -8.15 4.63 -16.75
CA GLY A 15 -7.02 3.72 -16.89
C GLY A 15 -5.68 4.45 -16.93
N GLU A 16 -5.63 5.60 -17.60
CA GLU A 16 -4.44 6.44 -17.66
C GLU A 16 -4.10 7.07 -16.30
N LEU A 17 -5.11 7.52 -15.55
CA LEU A 17 -4.97 7.98 -14.17
C LEU A 17 -4.48 6.87 -13.24
N ALA A 18 -5.04 5.65 -13.33
CA ALA A 18 -4.62 4.52 -12.51
C ALA A 18 -3.14 4.14 -12.75
N ASN A 19 -2.67 4.24 -13.99
CA ASN A 19 -1.27 4.03 -14.35
C ASN A 19 -0.37 5.13 -13.77
N LEU A 20 -0.79 6.40 -13.88
CA LEU A 20 -0.09 7.53 -13.25
C LEU A 20 0.02 7.37 -11.73
N PHE A 21 -1.05 6.97 -11.05
CA PHE A 21 -1.03 6.69 -9.61
C PHE A 21 -0.08 5.54 -9.27
N SER A 22 -0.07 4.46 -10.05
CA SER A 22 0.85 3.34 -9.84
C SER A 22 2.32 3.78 -9.96
N ASP A 23 2.64 4.62 -10.94
CA ASP A 23 4.00 5.11 -11.15
C ASP A 23 4.45 6.10 -10.07
N MET A 24 3.53 6.97 -9.62
CA MET A 24 3.79 7.86 -8.48
C MET A 24 4.06 7.08 -7.19
N ILE A 25 3.27 6.03 -6.92
CA ILE A 25 3.46 5.15 -5.75
C ILE A 25 4.84 4.48 -5.83
N LYS A 26 5.22 3.91 -6.97
CA LYS A 26 6.53 3.28 -7.13
C LYS A 26 7.68 4.27 -6.94
N LYS A 27 7.55 5.50 -7.47
CA LYS A 27 8.56 6.55 -7.34
C LYS A 27 8.78 6.99 -5.90
N ILE A 28 7.72 7.13 -5.11
CA ILE A 28 7.83 7.56 -3.71
C ILE A 28 8.22 6.41 -2.77
N LEU A 29 7.89 5.17 -3.14
CA LEU A 29 8.21 3.99 -2.34
C LEU A 29 9.72 3.75 -2.21
N GLY A 30 10.50 4.01 -3.26
CA GLY A 30 11.97 3.88 -3.25
C GLY A 30 12.69 4.71 -2.16
N PRO A 31 12.52 6.03 -2.11
CA PRO A 31 13.14 6.86 -1.08
C PRO A 31 12.60 6.55 0.33
N VAL A 32 11.30 6.24 0.47
CA VAL A 32 10.72 5.82 1.76
C VAL A 32 11.39 4.54 2.28
N LEU A 33 11.68 3.58 1.39
CA LEU A 33 12.35 2.32 1.72
C LEU A 33 13.75 2.53 2.30
N ILE A 34 14.52 3.46 1.73
CA ILE A 34 15.88 3.77 2.20
C ILE A 34 15.83 4.37 3.61
N VAL A 35 14.92 5.32 3.84
CA VAL A 35 14.78 5.99 5.15
C VAL A 35 14.29 5.01 6.22
N VAL A 36 13.28 4.21 5.92
CA VAL A 36 12.72 3.23 6.86
C VAL A 36 13.72 2.10 7.13
N GLY A 37 14.42 1.61 6.11
CA GLY A 37 15.47 0.59 6.27
C GLY A 37 16.61 1.08 7.17
N ALA A 38 17.07 2.32 6.96
CA ALA A 38 18.11 2.92 7.79
C ALA A 38 17.65 3.11 9.25
N ALA A 39 16.43 3.64 9.46
CA ALA A 39 15.88 3.82 10.79
C ALA A 39 15.69 2.49 11.53
N ALA A 40 15.20 1.46 10.84
CA ALA A 40 15.03 0.12 11.41
C ALA A 40 16.36 -0.51 11.82
N ALA A 41 17.40 -0.39 10.98
CA ALA A 41 18.74 -0.88 11.29
C ALA A 41 19.32 -0.18 12.53
N CYS A 42 19.23 1.15 12.61
CA CYS A 42 19.70 1.92 13.76
C CYS A 42 19.00 1.50 15.06
N TYR A 43 17.68 1.29 15.02
CA TYR A 43 16.91 0.92 16.21
C TYR A 43 17.20 -0.51 16.68
N LEU A 44 17.41 -1.46 15.76
CA LEU A 44 17.83 -2.83 16.08
C LEU A 44 19.18 -2.88 16.80
N ILE A 45 20.15 -2.09 16.35
CA ILE A 45 21.47 -2.01 16.99
C ILE A 45 21.34 -1.47 18.42
N TYR A 46 20.56 -0.39 18.61
CA TYR A 46 20.35 0.22 19.93
C TYR A 46 19.72 -0.76 20.94
N LEU A 47 18.67 -1.49 20.54
CA LEU A 47 18.04 -2.50 21.39
C LEU A 47 18.97 -3.68 21.68
N GLY A 48 19.75 -4.13 20.68
CA GLY A 48 20.72 -5.21 20.85
C GLY A 48 21.78 -4.88 21.91
N VAL A 49 22.28 -3.64 21.91
CA VAL A 49 23.25 -3.18 22.91
C VAL A 49 22.63 -3.15 24.31
N MET A 50 21.39 -2.70 24.47
CA MET A 50 20.70 -2.73 25.76
C MET A 50 20.44 -4.15 26.27
N TYR A 51 20.20 -5.10 25.36
CA TYR A 51 20.04 -6.51 25.73
C TYR A 51 21.37 -7.12 26.21
N ALA A 52 22.47 -6.81 25.52
CA ALA A 52 23.81 -7.28 25.90
C ALA A 52 24.29 -6.73 27.26
N LYS A 53 23.89 -5.50 27.62
CA LYS A 53 24.28 -4.85 28.88
C LYS A 53 23.41 -5.19 30.10
N ALA A 54 22.30 -5.90 29.93
CA ALA A 54 21.42 -6.24 31.04
C ALA A 54 22.00 -7.42 31.83
N GLU A 55 22.54 -7.22 33.03
CA GLU A 55 22.92 -8.32 33.95
C GLU A 55 21.81 -8.71 34.93
N ASP A 56 20.84 -7.83 35.20
CA ASP A 56 19.71 -8.12 36.09
C ASP A 56 18.65 -9.00 35.41
N ALA A 57 18.28 -10.12 36.03
CA ALA A 57 17.26 -11.05 35.52
C ALA A 57 15.90 -10.39 35.22
N ASN A 58 15.58 -9.29 35.92
CA ASN A 58 14.34 -8.53 35.70
C ASN A 58 14.44 -7.63 34.45
N LYS A 59 15.58 -6.97 34.23
CA LYS A 59 15.82 -6.13 33.04
C LYS A 59 16.02 -6.96 31.78
N ARG A 60 16.59 -8.17 31.89
CA ARG A 60 16.73 -9.09 30.75
C ARG A 60 15.37 -9.43 30.14
N LYS A 61 14.37 -9.81 30.94
CA LYS A 61 13.04 -10.20 30.44
C LYS A 61 12.29 -9.06 29.77
N GLU A 62 12.39 -7.85 30.32
CA GLU A 62 11.76 -6.65 29.75
C GLU A 62 12.38 -6.25 28.40
N VAL A 63 13.72 -6.28 28.31
CA VAL A 63 14.43 -5.95 27.06
C VAL A 63 14.21 -7.03 26.00
N GLN A 64 14.11 -8.30 26.39
CA GLN A 64 13.81 -9.41 25.47
C GLN A 64 12.42 -9.29 24.84
N GLY A 65 11.41 -8.86 25.61
CA GLY A 65 10.07 -8.59 25.08
C GLY A 65 10.06 -7.46 24.05
N ARG A 66 10.81 -6.38 24.30
CA ARG A 66 10.98 -5.28 23.34
C ARG A 66 11.76 -5.71 22.09
N LEU A 67 12.76 -6.58 22.24
CA LEU A 67 13.52 -7.14 21.11
C LEU A 67 12.62 -7.98 20.19
N ILE A 68 11.80 -8.87 20.76
CA ILE A 68 10.86 -9.70 20.00
C ILE A 68 9.83 -8.84 19.27
N ALA A 69 9.25 -7.84 19.95
CA ALA A 69 8.33 -6.90 19.31
C ALA A 69 8.99 -6.14 18.13
N CYS A 70 10.26 -5.75 18.28
CA CYS A 70 11.02 -5.10 17.22
C CYS A 70 11.27 -6.02 16.02
N VAL A 71 11.60 -7.29 16.26
CA VAL A 71 11.80 -8.28 15.19
C VAL A 71 10.50 -8.56 14.45
N ILE A 72 9.38 -8.71 15.17
CA ILE A 72 8.07 -8.90 14.56
C ILE A 72 7.69 -7.68 13.71
N GLY A 73 7.94 -6.46 14.21
CA GLY A 73 7.73 -5.23 13.44
C GLY A 73 8.57 -5.18 12.17
N PHE A 74 9.84 -5.58 12.23
CA PHE A 74 10.72 -5.67 11.05
C PHE A 74 10.19 -6.67 10.02
N VAL A 75 9.71 -7.83 10.47
CA VAL A 75 9.09 -8.84 9.60
C VAL A 75 7.82 -8.31 8.94
N ILE A 76 6.95 -7.61 9.69
CA ILE A 76 5.72 -7.02 9.15
C ILE A 76 6.05 -5.97 8.09
N ILE A 77 7.03 -5.09 8.32
CA ILE A 77 7.43 -4.08 7.33
C ILE A 77 8.00 -4.75 6.07
N MET A 78 8.88 -5.74 6.23
CA MET A 78 9.42 -6.52 5.11
C MET A 78 8.33 -7.18 4.27
N VAL A 79 7.38 -7.86 4.92
CA VAL A 79 6.24 -8.48 4.23
C VAL A 79 5.36 -7.42 3.56
N GLY A 80 5.10 -6.30 4.24
CA GLY A 80 4.32 -5.19 3.69
C GLY A 80 4.92 -4.62 2.41
N ILE A 81 6.25 -4.48 2.34
CA ILE A 81 6.96 -4.04 1.14
C ILE A 81 6.81 -5.07 0.01
N ILE A 82 7.02 -6.36 0.31
CA ILE A 82 6.93 -7.44 -0.69
C ILE A 82 5.51 -7.49 -1.27
N VAL A 83 4.48 -7.43 -0.42
CA VAL A 83 3.08 -7.42 -0.84
C VAL A 83 2.78 -6.18 -1.68
N CYS A 84 3.29 -5.01 -1.28
CA CYS A 84 3.11 -3.77 -2.01
C CYS A 84 3.80 -3.80 -3.40
N TYR A 85 4.90 -4.54 -3.56
CA TYR A 85 5.59 -4.70 -4.85
C TYR A 85 4.98 -5.81 -5.72
N ALA A 86 4.46 -6.87 -5.09
CA ALA A 86 3.87 -8.02 -5.76
C ALA A 86 2.47 -7.75 -6.30
N ILE A 87 1.71 -6.81 -5.70
CA ILE A 87 0.37 -6.47 -6.16
C ILE A 87 0.45 -5.47 -7.32
N PRO A 88 -0.13 -5.80 -8.50
CA PRO A 88 -0.29 -4.83 -9.57
C PRO A 88 -1.43 -3.86 -9.21
N TRP A 89 -1.08 -2.78 -8.51
CA TRP A 89 -2.02 -1.74 -8.05
C TRP A 89 -2.89 -1.18 -9.19
N ALA A 90 -2.33 -1.03 -10.39
CA ALA A 90 -3.09 -0.63 -11.58
C ALA A 90 -4.28 -1.57 -11.86
N ASN A 91 -4.09 -2.89 -11.76
CA ASN A 91 -5.15 -3.87 -12.05
C ASN A 91 -6.28 -3.82 -11.01
N LEU A 92 -5.94 -3.47 -9.77
CA LEU A 92 -6.88 -3.38 -8.67
C LEU A 92 -7.74 -2.12 -8.80
N PHE A 93 -7.11 -0.97 -9.07
CA PHE A 93 -7.83 0.28 -9.32
C PHE A 93 -8.61 0.27 -10.64
N ASN A 94 -8.10 -0.40 -11.67
CA ASN A 94 -8.82 -0.57 -12.95
C ASN A 94 -10.09 -1.42 -12.80
N SER A 95 -10.12 -2.34 -11.83
CA SER A 95 -11.33 -3.13 -11.54
C SER A 95 -12.37 -2.26 -10.82
N TRP A 96 -11.94 -1.46 -9.84
CA TRP A 96 -12.81 -0.51 -9.13
C TRP A 96 -13.43 0.54 -10.07
N ALA A 97 -12.63 1.12 -10.97
CA ALA A 97 -13.10 2.11 -11.95
C ALA A 97 -14.10 1.55 -12.98
N LYS A 98 -14.06 0.23 -13.25
CA LYS A 98 -15.00 -0.41 -14.19
C LYS A 98 -16.37 -0.66 -13.57
N ASP A 99 -16.44 -0.94 -12.27
CA ASP A 99 -17.71 -1.22 -11.58
C ASP A 99 -18.60 0.02 -11.47
N ASP A 100 -18.00 1.21 -11.32
CA ASP A 100 -18.73 2.49 -11.32
C ASP A 100 -19.35 2.80 -12.69
N ALA A 101 -18.66 2.47 -13.78
CA ALA A 101 -19.14 2.68 -15.14
C ALA A 101 -20.31 1.74 -15.51
N ALA A 102 -20.30 0.50 -15.02
CA ALA A 102 -21.38 -0.45 -15.26
C ALA A 102 -22.65 -0.06 -14.48
N THR A 103 -22.47 0.34 -13.22
CA THR A 103 -23.55 0.74 -12.32
C THR A 103 -24.28 1.99 -12.81
N ASN A 104 -23.56 3.01 -13.30
CA ASN A 104 -24.17 4.23 -13.84
C ASN A 104 -25.04 3.97 -15.08
N LYS A 105 -24.64 3.03 -15.95
CA LYS A 105 -25.43 2.64 -17.14
C LYS A 105 -26.79 2.04 -16.76
N ILE A 106 -26.85 1.28 -15.67
CA ILE A 106 -28.09 0.69 -15.17
C ILE A 106 -29.01 1.80 -14.63
N PHE A 107 -28.47 2.73 -13.84
CA PHE A 107 -29.23 3.87 -13.32
C PHE A 107 -29.78 4.77 -14.43
N ILE A 108 -28.97 5.11 -15.43
CA ILE A 108 -29.41 5.94 -16.57
C ILE A 108 -30.52 5.23 -17.37
N ASN A 109 -30.46 3.90 -17.51
CA ASN A 109 -31.50 3.14 -18.21
C ASN A 109 -32.79 2.93 -17.39
N MET A 110 -32.73 3.04 -16.06
CA MET A 110 -33.90 2.99 -15.18
C MET A 110 -34.62 4.34 -15.03
N LEU A 111 -33.96 5.46 -15.35
CA LEU A 111 -34.61 6.76 -15.29
C LEU A 111 -35.63 6.94 -16.43
N PRO A 112 -36.86 7.38 -16.15
CA PRO A 112 -37.91 7.57 -17.15
C PRO A 112 -37.61 8.69 -18.15
N PHE A 113 -36.54 9.48 -17.93
CA PHE A 113 -36.09 10.57 -18.80
C PHE A 113 -35.25 10.09 -20.01
N ARG A 114 -35.35 8.82 -20.38
CA ARG A 114 -34.62 8.20 -21.50
C ARG A 114 -35.26 8.55 -22.86
N ARG A 115 -35.30 9.83 -23.22
CA ARG A 115 -35.44 10.30 -24.60
C ARG A 115 -34.35 11.30 -24.92
#